data_AF-A0A3N5RAQ6-F1
#
_entry.id   AF-A0A3N5RAQ6-F1
#
_cell.length_a   1.000
_cell.length_b   1.000
_cell.length_c   1.000
_cell.angle_alpha   90.00
_cell.angle_beta   90.00
_cell.angle_gamma   90.00
#
_symmetry.space_group_name_H-M   'P 1'
#
loop_
_entity.id
_entity.type
_entity.pdbx_description
1 polymer ?
#
loop_
_entity_poly.entity_id
_entity_poly.type
_entity_poly.pdbx_seq_one_letter_code
_entity_poly.pdbx_strand_id
1 'polypeptide(L)'
;MTKYASYDKGRVERPWKVHPVWRGIGCVLIILVPLLAYSGASLLKDANIKNGWISTPPELDKYIDMAPAEKLVPGLSPIWEVVERVYLLDLVLTGMLTILGFGLLTVFNGLLYGMLAPSRYGPLDSPEVRHSPPKKIRHK
;
A
#
# COMPACT_ATOMS: atom_id res chain seq x y z
N MET A 1 38.94 11.91 -19.62
CA MET A 1 37.61 11.47 -20.11
C MET A 1 37.40 10.02 -19.73
N THR A 2 36.37 9.72 -18.95
CA THR A 2 36.12 8.40 -18.33
C THR A 2 35.40 7.45 -19.29
N LYS A 3 35.95 6.23 -19.42
CA LYS A 3 35.52 5.12 -20.31
C LYS A 3 34.10 4.58 -20.07
N TYR A 4 33.36 5.18 -19.14
CA TYR A 4 32.05 4.72 -18.66
C TYR A 4 30.88 5.63 -19.08
N ALA A 5 31.15 6.77 -19.74
CA ALA A 5 30.10 7.66 -20.24
C ALA A 5 29.10 6.95 -21.19
N SER A 6 29.54 5.88 -21.87
CA SER A 6 28.72 5.10 -22.81
C SER A 6 27.63 4.26 -22.16
N TYR A 7 27.66 4.08 -20.83
CA TYR A 7 26.63 3.36 -20.07
C TYR A 7 25.62 4.28 -19.38
N ASP A 8 25.84 5.60 -19.44
CA ASP A 8 24.84 6.57 -19.04
C ASP A 8 23.78 6.67 -20.17
N LYS A 9 22.96 5.62 -20.28
CA LYS A 9 21.70 5.73 -21.01
C LYS A 9 20.88 6.76 -20.24
N GLY A 10 20.95 8.01 -20.69
CA GLY A 10 20.21 9.13 -20.12
C GLY A 10 18.82 8.64 -19.74
N ARG A 11 18.49 8.72 -18.46
CA ARG A 11 17.22 8.22 -17.94
C ARG A 11 16.13 8.84 -18.80
N VAL A 12 15.36 8.01 -19.51
CA VAL A 12 14.19 8.48 -20.25
C VAL A 12 13.31 9.21 -19.24
N GLU A 13 13.31 10.53 -19.32
CA GLU A 13 12.53 11.35 -18.42
C GLU A 13 11.07 10.99 -18.68
N ARG A 14 10.42 10.43 -17.65
CA ARG A 14 9.01 10.09 -17.77
C ARG A 14 8.25 11.41 -17.98
N PRO A 15 7.47 11.56 -19.05
CA PRO A 15 6.79 12.82 -19.33
C PRO A 15 5.75 13.17 -18.26
N TRP A 16 5.36 12.20 -17.43
CA TRP A 16 4.39 12.36 -16.36
C TRP A 16 5.08 12.59 -15.00
N LYS A 17 4.85 13.76 -14.42
CA LYS A 17 5.09 14.01 -12.99
C LYS A 17 3.86 13.59 -12.20
N VAL A 18 4.03 12.75 -11.17
CA VAL A 18 2.93 12.39 -10.26
C VAL A 18 2.44 13.65 -9.57
N HIS A 19 1.16 13.97 -9.74
CA HIS A 19 0.59 15.18 -9.17
C HIS A 19 0.61 15.10 -7.63
N PRO A 20 1.03 16.17 -6.92
CA PRO A 20 1.30 16.13 -5.47
C PRO A 20 0.08 15.72 -4.62
N VAL A 21 -1.13 16.03 -5.08
CA VAL A 21 -2.38 15.61 -4.42
C VAL A 21 -2.49 14.08 -4.31
N TRP A 22 -2.05 13.34 -5.33
CA TRP A 22 -2.07 11.88 -5.30
C TRP A 22 -1.06 11.29 -4.31
N ARG A 23 0.02 12.01 -4.00
CA ARG A 23 0.94 11.64 -2.91
C ARG A 23 0.30 11.88 -1.54
N GLY A 24 -0.45 12.98 -1.39
CA GLY A 24 -1.16 13.31 -0.15
C GLY A 24 -2.22 12.28 0.23
N ILE A 25 -3.02 11.82 -0.75
CA ILE A 25 -4.04 10.79 -0.54
C ILE A 25 -3.41 9.48 -0.02
N GLY A 26 -2.26 9.08 -0.57
CA GLY A 26 -1.53 7.90 -0.09
C GLY A 26 -1.11 8.02 1.38
N CYS A 27 -0.58 9.17 1.80
CA CYS A 27 -0.23 9.41 3.21
C CYS A 27 -1.45 9.32 4.14
N VAL A 28 -2.58 9.89 3.74
CA VAL A 28 -3.81 9.81 4.53
C VAL A 28 -4.28 8.36 4.64
N LEU A 29 -4.28 7.61 3.54
CA LEU A 29 -4.69 6.20 3.52
C LEU A 29 -3.79 5.30 4.38
N ILE A 30 -2.50 5.60 4.49
CA ILE A 30 -1.58 4.86 5.38
C ILE A 30 -2.03 4.90 6.83
N ILE A 31 -2.68 5.98 7.28
CA ILE A 31 -3.20 6.10 8.64
C ILE A 31 -4.65 5.63 8.71
N LEU A 32 -5.47 6.04 7.73
CA LEU A 32 -6.90 5.78 7.72
C LEU A 32 -7.22 4.31 7.54
N VAL A 33 -6.50 3.59 6.67
CA VAL A 33 -6.82 2.18 6.36
C VAL A 33 -6.57 1.27 7.56
N PRO A 34 -5.41 1.31 8.26
CA PRO A 34 -5.21 0.52 9.47
C PRO A 34 -6.22 0.84 10.58
N LEU A 35 -6.60 2.12 10.70
CA LEU A 35 -7.61 2.55 11.68
C LEU A 35 -8.97 1.90 11.41
N LEU A 36 -9.45 1.98 10.16
CA LEU A 36 -10.70 1.33 9.75
C LEU A 36 -10.61 -0.20 9.82
N ALA A 37 -9.46 -0.78 9.47
CA ALA A 37 -9.22 -2.21 9.54
C ALA A 37 -9.29 -2.72 10.99
N TYR A 38 -8.77 -1.97 11.96
CA TYR A 38 -8.86 -2.33 13.37
C TYR A 38 -10.30 -2.30 13.89
N SER A 39 -11.06 -1.25 13.54
CA SER A 39 -12.49 -1.18 13.87
C SER A 39 -13.29 -2.31 13.21
N GLY A 40 -12.95 -2.67 11.97
CA GLY A 40 -13.56 -3.80 11.28
C GLY A 40 -13.19 -5.14 11.92
N ALA A 41 -11.95 -5.30 12.38
CA ALA A 41 -11.47 -6.50 13.04
C ALA A 41 -12.21 -6.79 14.34
N SER A 42 -12.41 -5.77 15.20
CA SER A 42 -13.13 -5.93 16.46
C SER A 42 -14.59 -6.31 16.23
N LEU A 43 -15.27 -5.66 15.29
CA LEU A 43 -16.64 -6.00 14.88
C LEU A 43 -16.74 -7.43 14.32
N LEU A 44 -15.76 -7.84 13.52
CA LEU A 44 -15.74 -9.18 12.93
C LEU A 44 -15.50 -10.26 14.00
N LYS A 45 -14.62 -9.99 14.98
CA LYS A 45 -14.43 -10.85 16.15
C LYS A 45 -15.74 -11.00 16.92
N ASP A 46 -16.40 -9.90 17.25
CA ASP A 46 -17.65 -9.92 18.00
C ASP A 46 -18.74 -10.68 17.26
N ALA A 47 -18.84 -10.50 15.94
CA ALA A 47 -19.75 -11.25 15.09
C ALA A 47 -19.40 -12.75 15.05
N ASN A 48 -18.11 -13.10 15.01
CA ASN A 48 -17.66 -14.49 15.05
C ASN A 48 -17.97 -15.15 16.40
N ILE A 49 -17.79 -14.45 17.52
CA ILE A 49 -18.14 -14.97 18.86
C ILE A 49 -19.64 -15.21 18.98
N LYS A 50 -20.46 -14.32 18.44
CA LYS A 50 -21.94 -14.46 18.46
C LYS A 50 -22.44 -15.60 17.59
N ASN A 51 -21.86 -15.78 16.40
CA ASN A 51 -22.35 -16.74 15.41
C ASN A 51 -21.58 -18.08 15.41
N GLY A 52 -20.41 -18.14 16.04
CA GLY A 52 -19.56 -19.33 16.10
C GLY A 52 -19.03 -19.79 14.74
N TRP A 53 -18.74 -18.89 13.79
CA TRP A 53 -18.30 -19.29 12.45
C TRP A 53 -16.99 -20.08 12.46
N ILE A 54 -16.04 -19.66 13.31
CA ILE A 54 -14.72 -20.27 13.42
C ILE A 54 -14.36 -20.39 14.90
N SER A 55 -13.97 -21.60 15.32
CA SER A 55 -13.40 -21.84 16.65
C SER A 55 -12.06 -21.13 16.79
N THR A 56 -11.99 -20.15 17.68
CA THR A 56 -10.77 -19.38 17.91
C THR A 56 -9.82 -20.16 18.83
N PRO A 57 -8.55 -20.38 18.43
CA PRO A 57 -7.56 -20.98 19.32
C PRO A 57 -7.31 -20.09 20.54
N PRO A 58 -7.15 -20.65 21.74
CA PRO A 58 -6.91 -19.88 22.97
C PRO A 58 -5.59 -19.10 22.94
N GLU A 59 -4.65 -19.46 22.07
CA GLU A 59 -3.40 -18.73 21.87
C GLU A 59 -3.63 -17.34 21.26
N LEU A 60 -4.68 -17.16 20.47
CA LEU A 60 -5.01 -15.90 19.78
C LEU A 60 -5.84 -14.95 20.65
N ASP A 61 -6.42 -15.46 21.74
CA ASP A 61 -7.16 -14.66 22.73
C ASP A 61 -6.24 -13.99 23.77
N LYS A 62 -4.94 -14.20 23.64
CA LYS A 62 -3.95 -13.47 24.44
C LYS A 62 -3.98 -11.99 24.06
N TYR A 63 -3.85 -11.13 25.07
CA TYR A 63 -3.75 -9.69 24.90
C TYR A 63 -2.33 -9.20 25.17
N ILE A 64 -2.00 -8.08 24.56
CA ILE A 64 -0.78 -7.32 24.83
C ILE A 64 -1.18 -6.08 25.62
N ASP A 65 -0.59 -5.92 26.81
CA ASP A 65 -0.75 -4.71 27.61
C ASP A 65 0.02 -3.57 26.97
N MET A 66 -0.70 -2.54 26.52
CA MET A 66 -0.12 -1.34 25.91
C MET A 66 0.16 -0.24 26.94
N ALA A 67 -0.08 -0.49 28.23
CA ALA A 67 0.28 0.40 29.35
C ALA A 67 1.71 0.99 29.29
N PRO A 68 2.78 0.26 28.90
CA PRO A 68 4.11 0.87 28.76
C PRO A 68 4.20 1.88 27.60
N ALA A 69 3.34 1.81 26.59
CA ALA A 69 3.32 2.74 25.47
C ALA A 69 2.75 4.12 25.86
N GLU A 70 1.91 4.19 26.89
CA GLU A 70 1.40 5.46 27.45
C GLU A 70 2.54 6.39 27.87
N LYS A 71 3.60 5.82 28.46
CA LYS A 71 4.76 6.58 28.92
C LYS A 71 5.55 7.26 27.80
N LEU A 72 5.41 6.79 26.55
CA LEU A 72 6.14 7.33 25.40
C LEU A 72 5.47 8.57 24.79
N VAL A 73 4.15 8.71 24.91
CA VAL A 73 3.39 9.85 24.36
C VAL A 73 2.38 10.34 25.40
N PRO A 74 2.83 11.11 26.41
CA PRO A 74 1.94 11.72 27.39
C PRO A 74 1.08 12.80 26.71
N GLY A 75 -0.24 12.68 26.79
CA GLY A 75 -1.19 13.68 26.25
C GLY A 75 -2.32 13.12 25.38
N LEU A 76 -2.27 11.83 25.01
CA LEU A 76 -3.32 11.14 24.27
C LEU A 76 -4.19 10.23 25.18
N SER A 77 -4.46 10.66 26.43
CA SER A 77 -5.19 9.85 27.41
C SER A 77 -6.52 9.21 26.92
N PRO A 78 -7.43 9.90 26.19
CA PRO A 78 -8.67 9.25 25.75
C PRO A 78 -8.45 8.18 24.67
N ILE A 79 -7.32 8.22 23.96
CA ILE A 79 -6.99 7.22 22.94
C ILE A 79 -6.36 5.99 23.61
N TRP A 80 -5.67 6.17 24.73
CA TRP A 80 -5.06 5.06 25.46
C TRP A 80 -6.04 4.15 26.19
N GLU A 81 -7.18 4.65 26.65
CA GLU A 81 -8.25 3.79 27.21
C GLU A 81 -8.78 2.78 26.19
N VAL A 82 -8.81 3.16 24.90
CA VAL A 82 -9.31 2.28 23.83
C VAL A 82 -8.28 1.21 23.42
N VAL A 83 -6.99 1.49 23.62
CA VAL A 83 -5.88 0.66 23.13
C VAL A 83 -5.16 -0.05 24.28
N GLU A 84 -5.60 0.12 25.52
CA GLU A 84 -4.96 -0.46 26.71
C GLU A 84 -4.75 -1.97 26.59
N ARG A 85 -5.76 -2.66 26.02
CA ARG A 85 -5.73 -4.10 25.77
C ARG A 85 -5.99 -4.39 24.30
N VAL A 86 -4.92 -4.73 23.58
CA VAL A 86 -5.03 -5.18 22.18
C VAL A 86 -4.91 -6.70 22.15
N TYR A 87 -5.96 -7.36 21.68
CA TYR A 87 -5.95 -8.80 21.46
C TYR A 87 -5.11 -9.15 20.23
N LEU A 88 -4.36 -10.26 20.30
CA LEU A 88 -3.57 -10.77 19.18
C LEU A 88 -4.44 -11.11 17.97
N LEU A 89 -5.63 -11.68 18.20
CA LEU A 89 -6.61 -11.92 17.14
C LEU A 89 -6.99 -10.65 16.39
N ASP A 90 -7.25 -9.56 17.11
CA ASP A 90 -7.62 -8.28 16.52
C ASP A 90 -6.46 -7.73 15.66
N LEU A 91 -5.21 -7.88 16.11
CA LEU A 91 -4.02 -7.47 15.38
C LEU A 91 -3.84 -8.26 14.06
N VAL A 92 -4.01 -9.58 14.12
CA VAL A 92 -3.91 -10.46 12.94
C VAL A 92 -5.01 -10.13 11.93
N LEU A 93 -6.25 -10.01 12.39
CA LEU A 93 -7.39 -9.62 11.57
C LEU A 93 -7.21 -8.23 10.97
N THR A 94 -6.68 -7.28 11.75
CA THR A 94 -6.35 -5.93 11.27
C THR A 94 -5.31 -5.99 10.17
N GLY A 95 -4.23 -6.75 10.34
CA GLY A 95 -3.21 -6.93 9.31
C GLY A 95 -3.79 -7.53 8.03
N MET A 96 -4.63 -8.56 8.15
CA MET A 96 -5.31 -9.19 7.03
C MET A 96 -6.27 -8.22 6.32
N LEU A 97 -7.10 -7.49 7.06
CA LEU A 97 -8.02 -6.48 6.54
C LEU A 97 -7.30 -5.29 5.92
N THR A 98 -6.14 -4.91 6.45
CA THR A 98 -5.31 -3.83 5.91
C THR A 98 -4.73 -4.23 4.56
N ILE A 99 -4.15 -5.44 4.47
CA ILE A 99 -3.65 -5.99 3.20
C ILE A 99 -4.79 -6.10 2.18
N LEU A 100 -5.95 -6.60 2.61
CA LEU A 100 -7.12 -6.73 1.75
C LEU A 100 -7.64 -5.36 1.31
N GLY A 101 -7.70 -4.38 2.22
CA GLY A 101 -8.13 -3.01 1.93
C GLY A 101 -7.21 -2.30 0.95
N PHE A 102 -5.90 -2.35 1.16
CA PHE A 102 -4.93 -1.82 0.20
C PHE A 102 -4.93 -2.58 -1.14
N GLY A 103 -5.09 -3.90 -1.10
CA GLY A 103 -5.23 -4.73 -2.30
C GLY A 103 -6.43 -4.29 -3.12
N LEU A 104 -7.60 -4.12 -2.48
CA LEU A 104 -8.82 -3.66 -3.11
C LEU A 104 -8.67 -2.26 -3.71
N LEU A 105 -8.06 -1.33 -2.96
CA LEU A 105 -7.78 0.03 -3.45
C LEU A 105 -6.84 0.01 -4.64
N THR A 106 -5.85 -0.89 -4.67
CA THR A 106 -4.92 -1.03 -5.80
C THR A 106 -5.64 -1.53 -7.05
N VAL A 107 -6.51 -2.53 -6.90
CA VAL A 107 -7.34 -3.02 -8.01
C VAL A 107 -8.26 -1.92 -8.52
N PHE A 108 -8.95 -1.22 -7.63
CA PHE A 108 -9.83 -0.11 -7.97
C PHE A 108 -9.09 1.02 -8.69
N ASN A 109 -7.91 1.38 -8.20
CA ASN A 109 -7.04 2.37 -8.84
C ASN A 109 -6.63 1.93 -10.25
N GLY A 110 -6.23 0.66 -10.42
CA GLY A 110 -5.92 0.10 -11.73
C GLY A 110 -7.10 0.14 -12.71
N LEU A 111 -8.32 -0.14 -12.24
CA LEU A 111 -9.54 -0.03 -13.04
C LEU A 111 -9.84 1.42 -13.44
N LEU A 112 -9.72 2.36 -12.50
CA LEU A 112 -9.90 3.78 -12.77
C LEU A 112 -8.92 4.29 -13.82
N TYR A 113 -7.63 3.99 -13.68
CA TYR A 113 -6.64 4.36 -14.69
C TYR A 113 -6.87 3.59 -16.01
N GLY A 114 -7.37 2.36 -15.97
CA GLY A 114 -7.74 1.64 -17.18
C GLY A 114 -8.84 2.33 -17.99
N MET A 115 -9.82 2.94 -17.31
CA MET A 115 -10.95 3.63 -17.96
C MET A 115 -10.67 5.10 -18.29
N LEU A 116 -9.92 5.79 -17.44
CA LEU A 116 -9.75 7.25 -17.50
C LEU A 116 -8.35 7.69 -17.96
N ALA A 117 -7.41 6.76 -18.20
CA ALA A 117 -6.08 7.16 -18.65
C ALA A 117 -6.13 7.74 -20.08
N PRO A 118 -5.48 8.88 -20.31
CA PRO A 118 -5.32 9.45 -21.65
C PRO A 118 -4.48 8.53 -22.55
N SER A 119 -4.64 8.68 -23.87
CA SER A 119 -3.84 7.95 -24.85
C SER A 119 -2.34 8.16 -24.62
N ARG A 120 -1.54 7.11 -24.84
CA ARG A 120 -0.08 7.16 -24.63
C ARG A 120 0.63 8.18 -25.52
N TYR A 121 0.04 8.50 -26.67
CA TYR A 121 0.55 9.49 -27.62
C TYR A 121 -0.30 10.74 -27.55
N GLY A 122 0.35 11.90 -27.45
CA GLY A 122 -0.30 13.18 -27.68
C GLY A 122 -0.62 13.39 -29.16
N PRO A 123 -1.43 14.39 -29.52
CA PRO A 123 -1.80 14.67 -30.90
C PRO A 123 -0.62 14.99 -31.85
N LEU A 124 0.54 15.35 -31.27
CA LEU A 124 1.75 15.75 -32.00
C LEU A 124 2.90 14.73 -31.87
N ASP A 125 2.71 13.63 -31.12
CA ASP A 125 3.79 12.66 -30.88
C ASP A 125 3.84 11.61 -32.00
N SER A 126 5.02 11.44 -32.60
CA SER A 126 5.28 10.34 -33.52
C SER A 126 5.61 9.05 -32.75
N PRO A 127 5.20 7.87 -33.24
CA PRO A 127 5.53 6.61 -32.59
C PRO A 127 7.05 6.40 -32.55
N GLU A 128 7.55 5.85 -31.44
CA GLU A 128 8.98 5.57 -31.26
C GLU A 128 9.52 4.74 -32.44
N VAL A 129 10.49 5.30 -33.16
CA VAL A 129 11.20 4.58 -34.22
C VAL A 129 12.08 3.52 -33.56
N ARG A 130 11.65 2.25 -33.62
CA ARG A 130 12.47 1.12 -33.15
C ARG A 130 13.71 1.00 -34.03
N HIS A 131 14.84 1.50 -33.54
CA HIS A 131 16.14 1.19 -34.13
C HIS A 131 16.55 -0.23 -33.73
N SER A 132 16.36 -1.19 -34.62
CA SER A 132 16.99 -2.51 -34.50
C SER A 132 18.51 -2.32 -34.49
N PRO A 133 19.25 -2.91 -33.53
CA PRO A 133 20.70 -2.77 -33.50
C PRO A 133 21.31 -3.35 -34.78
N PRO A 134 22.35 -2.71 -35.35
CA PRO A 134 22.98 -3.19 -36.57
C PRO A 134 23.53 -4.60 -36.34
N LYS A 135 23.10 -5.55 -37.18
CA LYS A 135 23.58 -6.93 -37.16
C LYS A 135 25.07 -6.93 -37.46
N LYS A 136 25.92 -7.19 -36.45
CA LYS A 136 27.37 -7.34 -36.63
C LYS A 136 27.63 -8.52 -37.58
N ILE A 137 27.98 -8.22 -38.82
CA ILE A 137 28.47 -9.23 -39.77
C ILE A 137 29.90 -9.56 -39.34
N ARG A 138 30.10 -10.77 -38.80
CA ARG A 138 31.41 -11.29 -38.42
C ARG A 138 32.08 -11.82 -39.68
N HIS A 139 33.03 -11.08 -40.25
CA HIS A 139 33.92 -11.62 -41.27
C HIS A 139 34.82 -12.68 -40.62
N LYS A 140 34.87 -13.86 -41.25
CA LYS A 140 35.72 -15.00 -40.88
C LYS A 140 37.12 -14.79 -41.43
#